data_AF-A0A7R7GY57-F1
#
_entry.id   AF-A0A7R7GY57-F1
#
_cell.length_a   1.000
_cell.length_b   1.000
_cell.length_c   1.000
_cell.angle_alpha   90.00
_cell.angle_beta   90.00
_cell.angle_gamma   90.00
#
_symmetry.space_group_name_H-M   'P 1'
#
loop_
_entity.id
_entity.type
_entity.pdbx_description
1 polymer ?
#
loop_
_entity_poly.entity_id
_entity_poly.type
_entity_poly.pdbx_seq_one_letter_code
_entity_poly.pdbx_strand_id
1 'polypeptide(L)'
;MAPNVRRSVLSYPTGRPEWHRVAAMAKTVQPMRALARILTGHGPLHTAEIAQRLREAGVAEPDIPSPADIEMECPAGELVDDRWVWLPAVLAGRVFTRRLGADETAHDMLIVTPDLDPITALCEYEQYQRLADGSAAQLALAEFDDELLEERGIPAEAVDPGGVLLLAPGTFQALGVTDGQLVGLRLTDEGLALERVTAPASPAEVGAQLAAVVNDEEPEYVDAAVWTVCVKDPVAFTEPLPPLSEIADECGLAHRGEWLAPTGFNFARWDFERGCARLVERHDIDPDDAFALYTLVQLHKQVSLGIDAAEPGEPRDEALAAVDDAAQRPGDERSFELVGKLGAALADPQLAELLVDETIGTGCEGGQPRWPCWPRCWSRRCPGRRKWRSAGCGRWHWNASAPSKPPNASCWRPSRSIRSGRCRCWTWPVLPPIAATSKVDWDCCAAPASTRITR
;
A
#
# COMPACT_ATOMS: atom_id res chain seq x y z
N MET A 1 -33.86 16.13 -72.68
CA MET A 1 -32.45 16.39 -72.30
C MET A 1 -32.43 17.44 -71.20
N ALA A 2 -32.33 17.00 -69.94
CA ALA A 2 -31.89 17.76 -68.77
C ALA A 2 -31.80 16.75 -67.60
N PRO A 3 -30.82 16.89 -66.68
CA PRO A 3 -30.26 15.76 -65.95
C PRO A 3 -30.76 15.59 -64.52
N ASN A 4 -30.41 14.42 -64.02
CA ASN A 4 -30.77 13.74 -62.78
C ASN A 4 -30.36 14.50 -61.50
N VAL A 5 -31.29 14.56 -60.54
CA VAL A 5 -31.12 15.11 -59.19
C VAL A 5 -30.38 14.09 -58.32
N ARG A 6 -29.22 14.46 -57.75
CA ARG A 6 -28.63 13.78 -56.58
C ARG A 6 -28.40 14.78 -55.46
N ARG A 7 -29.06 14.51 -54.33
CA ARG A 7 -28.86 15.15 -53.02
C ARG A 7 -27.45 14.80 -52.51
N SER A 8 -26.66 15.82 -52.16
CA SER A 8 -25.47 15.67 -51.31
C SER A 8 -25.80 16.24 -49.94
N VAL A 9 -25.67 15.37 -48.94
CA VAL A 9 -25.93 15.62 -47.52
C VAL A 9 -24.77 16.42 -46.91
N LEU A 10 -25.11 17.49 -46.19
CA LEU A 10 -24.23 18.23 -45.30
C LEU A 10 -23.57 17.29 -44.28
N SER A 11 -22.25 17.20 -44.30
CA SER A 11 -21.48 16.59 -43.21
C SER A 11 -21.13 17.67 -42.19
N TYR A 12 -21.75 17.61 -41.01
CA TYR A 12 -21.31 18.33 -39.82
C TYR A 12 -20.05 17.67 -39.24
N PRO A 13 -18.97 18.41 -38.94
CA PRO A 13 -17.85 17.84 -38.20
C PRO A 13 -18.24 17.68 -36.72
N THR A 14 -18.22 16.44 -36.23
CA THR A 14 -18.43 16.07 -34.83
C THR A 14 -17.11 16.18 -34.06
N GLY A 15 -16.66 17.42 -33.81
CA GLY A 15 -15.62 17.69 -32.82
C GLY A 15 -16.27 18.02 -31.48
N ARG A 16 -16.19 17.12 -30.49
CA ARG A 16 -16.42 17.52 -29.08
C ARG A 16 -15.30 18.47 -28.69
N PRO A 17 -15.59 19.64 -28.11
CA PRO A 17 -14.57 20.66 -28.02
C PRO A 17 -13.74 20.54 -26.74
N GLU A 18 -12.44 20.80 -26.87
CA GLU A 18 -11.38 20.72 -25.86
C GLU A 18 -11.65 21.55 -24.58
N TRP A 19 -12.60 22.48 -24.63
CA TRP A 19 -13.00 23.35 -23.51
C TRP A 19 -13.46 22.60 -22.26
N HIS A 20 -14.07 21.43 -22.39
CA HIS A 20 -14.52 20.67 -21.21
C HIS A 20 -13.37 20.01 -20.43
N ARG A 21 -12.27 19.62 -21.10
CA ARG A 21 -11.06 19.11 -20.43
C ARG A 21 -10.30 20.25 -19.74
N VAL A 22 -10.16 21.38 -20.43
CA VAL A 22 -9.51 22.58 -19.88
C VAL A 22 -10.30 23.12 -18.68
N ALA A 23 -11.63 23.11 -18.72
CA ALA A 23 -12.47 23.54 -17.60
C ALA A 23 -12.44 22.55 -16.41
N ALA A 24 -12.33 21.24 -16.65
CA ALA A 24 -12.19 20.25 -15.58
C ALA A 24 -10.83 20.35 -14.88
N MET A 25 -9.72 20.46 -15.63
CA MET A 25 -8.38 20.71 -15.06
C MET A 25 -8.27 22.08 -14.39
N ALA A 26 -8.87 23.13 -14.95
CA ALA A 26 -8.88 24.46 -14.33
C ALA A 26 -9.68 24.50 -13.02
N LYS A 27 -10.69 23.62 -12.86
CA LYS A 27 -11.46 23.49 -11.61
C LYS A 27 -10.69 22.83 -10.48
N THR A 28 -9.74 21.93 -10.75
CA THR A 28 -8.90 21.28 -9.72
C THR A 28 -7.65 22.11 -9.36
N VAL A 29 -7.10 22.86 -10.33
CA VAL A 29 -5.87 23.67 -10.12
C VAL A 29 -6.10 24.88 -9.20
N GLN A 30 -7.32 25.44 -9.17
CA GLN A 30 -7.62 26.59 -8.30
C GLN A 30 -7.72 26.22 -6.81
N PRO A 31 -8.47 25.17 -6.40
CA PRO A 31 -8.49 24.70 -5.02
C PRO A 31 -7.11 24.32 -4.47
N MET A 32 -6.30 23.59 -5.25
CA MET A 32 -4.94 23.21 -4.82
C MET A 32 -4.04 24.43 -4.58
N ARG A 33 -4.06 25.42 -5.50
CA ARG A 33 -3.29 26.66 -5.31
C ARG A 33 -3.77 27.49 -4.12
N ALA A 34 -5.08 27.49 -3.86
CA ALA A 34 -5.64 28.14 -2.69
C ALA A 34 -5.20 27.43 -1.40
N LEU A 35 -5.28 26.10 -1.37
CA LEU A 35 -4.83 25.26 -0.26
C LEU A 35 -3.35 25.47 0.05
N ALA A 36 -2.49 25.40 -0.98
CA ALA A 36 -1.06 25.66 -0.86
C ALA A 36 -0.78 27.02 -0.22
N ARG A 37 -1.47 28.08 -0.68
CA ARG A 37 -1.33 29.43 -0.12
C ARG A 37 -1.81 29.50 1.34
N ILE A 38 -2.91 28.84 1.66
CA ILE A 38 -3.47 28.83 3.02
C ILE A 38 -2.52 28.13 3.98
N LEU A 39 -2.08 26.93 3.66
CA LEU A 39 -1.19 26.13 4.53
C LEU A 39 0.21 26.73 4.64
N THR A 40 0.73 27.34 3.56
CA THR A 40 2.03 28.05 3.61
C THR A 40 1.92 29.35 4.42
N GLY A 41 0.80 30.08 4.29
CA GLY A 41 0.65 31.41 4.92
C GLY A 41 0.18 31.38 6.38
N HIS A 42 -0.58 30.35 6.77
CA HIS A 42 -1.13 30.22 8.12
C HIS A 42 -0.46 29.13 8.96
N GLY A 43 0.40 28.30 8.35
CA GLY A 43 1.01 27.16 9.01
C GLY A 43 0.05 25.96 9.13
N PRO A 44 0.30 25.05 10.08
CA PRO A 44 -0.50 23.84 10.25
C PRO A 44 -1.94 24.15 10.68
N LEU A 45 -2.93 23.54 10.01
CA LEU A 45 -4.35 23.77 10.27
C LEU A 45 -5.13 22.45 10.30
N HIS A 46 -6.19 22.38 11.11
CA HIS A 46 -7.11 21.23 11.08
C HIS A 46 -8.03 21.30 9.85
N THR A 47 -8.58 20.15 9.43
CA THR A 47 -9.49 20.07 8.27
C THR A 47 -10.64 21.09 8.31
N ALA A 48 -11.27 21.27 9.47
CA ALA A 48 -12.40 22.19 9.60
C ALA A 48 -11.99 23.65 9.35
N GLU A 49 -10.78 24.03 9.77
CA GLU A 49 -10.23 25.37 9.57
C GLU A 49 -9.81 25.58 8.10
N ILE A 50 -9.26 24.55 7.46
CA ILE A 50 -8.94 24.55 6.02
C ILE A 50 -10.21 24.79 5.21
N ALA A 51 -11.27 24.02 5.48
CA ALA A 51 -12.56 24.18 4.81
C ALA A 51 -13.15 25.59 5.00
N GLN A 52 -13.05 26.14 6.22
CA GLN A 52 -13.48 27.51 6.51
C GLN A 52 -12.69 28.54 5.68
N ARG A 53 -11.36 28.44 5.65
CA ARG A 53 -10.51 29.39 4.91
C ARG A 53 -10.67 29.28 3.41
N LEU A 54 -10.90 28.07 2.88
CA LEU A 54 -11.18 27.88 1.46
C LEU A 54 -12.50 28.55 1.05
N ARG A 55 -13.54 28.47 1.89
CA ARG A 55 -14.78 29.23 1.68
C ARG A 55 -14.56 30.73 1.68
N GLU A 56 -13.79 31.24 2.63
CA GLU A 56 -13.43 32.67 2.71
C GLU A 56 -12.63 33.13 1.50
N ALA A 57 -11.81 32.25 0.92
CA ALA A 57 -11.08 32.47 -0.33
C ALA A 57 -11.95 32.35 -1.60
N GLY A 58 -13.25 32.05 -1.45
CA GLY A 58 -14.21 31.97 -2.56
C GLY A 58 -14.28 30.61 -3.27
N VAL A 59 -13.71 29.54 -2.69
CA VAL A 59 -13.87 28.17 -3.19
C VAL A 59 -15.29 27.68 -2.87
N ALA A 60 -15.99 27.16 -3.87
CA ALA A 60 -17.34 26.63 -3.69
C ALA A 60 -17.30 25.31 -2.90
N GLU A 61 -18.31 25.07 -2.04
CA GLU A 61 -18.48 23.84 -1.26
C GLU A 61 -18.19 22.52 -2.00
N PRO A 62 -18.70 22.26 -3.22
CA PRO A 62 -18.41 21.01 -3.92
C PRO A 62 -16.94 20.85 -4.34
N ASP A 63 -16.19 21.95 -4.38
CA ASP A 63 -14.78 22.01 -4.78
C ASP A 63 -13.84 22.09 -3.55
N ILE A 64 -14.37 22.04 -2.32
CA ILE A 64 -13.56 21.95 -1.10
C ILE A 64 -13.09 20.50 -0.95
N PRO A 65 -11.76 20.25 -0.89
CA PRO A 65 -11.23 18.91 -0.77
C PRO A 65 -11.57 18.33 0.61
N SER A 66 -12.02 17.07 0.63
CA SER A 66 -12.08 16.27 1.86
C SER A 66 -10.66 15.88 2.28
N PRO A 67 -10.41 15.43 3.52
CA PRO A 67 -9.06 15.03 3.90
C PRO A 67 -8.48 13.89 3.04
N ALA A 68 -9.33 13.02 2.46
CA ALA A 68 -8.89 12.01 1.51
C ALA A 68 -8.38 12.63 0.21
N ASP A 69 -9.07 13.68 -0.27
CA ASP A 69 -8.65 14.39 -1.47
C ASP A 69 -7.35 15.19 -1.20
N ILE A 70 -7.18 15.73 0.02
CA ILE A 70 -5.93 16.39 0.42
C ILE A 70 -4.78 15.38 0.43
N GLU A 71 -4.98 14.22 1.06
CA GLU A 71 -3.97 13.16 1.16
C GLU A 71 -3.53 12.64 -0.21
N MET A 72 -4.49 12.36 -1.10
CA MET A 72 -4.22 11.68 -2.37
C MET A 72 -3.79 12.63 -3.50
N GLU A 73 -4.26 13.89 -3.49
CA GLU A 73 -4.11 14.77 -4.65
C GLU A 73 -3.20 15.98 -4.40
N CYS A 74 -2.83 16.25 -3.15
CA CYS A 74 -2.07 17.44 -2.78
C CYS A 74 -0.78 17.07 -2.04
N PRO A 75 0.37 17.72 -2.30
CA PRO A 75 1.61 17.53 -1.54
C PRO A 75 1.49 18.16 -0.14
N ALA A 76 0.60 17.60 0.66
CA ALA A 76 0.25 18.00 2.00
C ALA A 76 0.33 16.78 2.92
N GLY A 77 0.84 17.00 4.13
CA GLY A 77 1.03 15.95 5.12
C GLY A 77 0.18 16.21 6.35
N GLU A 78 -0.37 15.16 6.93
CA GLU A 78 -0.99 15.20 8.25
C GLU A 78 0.09 15.03 9.33
N LEU A 79 0.06 15.89 10.34
CA LEU A 79 0.90 15.82 11.52
C LEU A 79 0.30 14.84 12.54
N VAL A 80 1.08 14.46 13.56
CA VAL A 80 0.61 13.56 14.64
C VAL A 80 -0.64 14.11 15.35
N ASP A 81 -0.79 15.43 15.39
CA ASP A 81 -1.92 16.13 16.02
C ASP A 81 -3.08 16.48 15.06
N ASP A 82 -3.23 15.76 13.93
CA ASP A 82 -4.32 15.92 12.95
C ASP A 82 -4.35 17.27 12.23
N ARG A 83 -3.28 18.07 12.32
CA ARG A 83 -3.14 19.29 11.53
C ARG A 83 -2.45 18.97 10.22
N TRP A 84 -2.83 19.66 9.16
CA TRP A 84 -2.26 19.51 7.83
C TRP A 84 -1.24 20.60 7.55
N VAL A 85 -0.17 20.24 6.85
CA VAL A 85 0.87 21.15 6.39
C VAL A 85 1.11 21.02 4.90
N TRP A 86 1.63 22.10 4.28
CA TRP A 86 2.11 22.04 2.90
C TRP A 86 3.55 21.51 2.89
N LEU A 87 3.75 20.28 2.41
CA LEU A 87 5.03 19.57 2.50
C LEU A 87 6.18 20.34 1.84
N PRO A 88 6.04 20.94 0.65
CA PRO A 88 7.13 21.69 0.03
C PRO A 88 7.62 22.86 0.89
N ALA A 89 6.73 23.52 1.64
CA ALA A 89 7.12 24.63 2.52
C ALA A 89 7.78 24.14 3.81
N VAL A 90 7.33 23.00 4.33
CA VAL A 90 7.94 22.37 5.51
C VAL A 90 9.32 21.82 5.15
N LEU A 91 9.45 21.07 4.06
CA LEU A 91 10.68 20.34 3.72
C LEU A 91 11.75 21.19 3.02
N ALA A 92 11.44 22.43 2.64
CA ALA A 92 12.39 23.31 1.96
C ALA A 92 13.70 23.45 2.75
N GLY A 93 14.82 23.14 2.09
CA GLY A 93 16.16 23.20 2.64
C GLY A 93 16.55 22.07 3.58
N ARG A 94 15.64 21.14 3.91
CA ARG A 94 15.94 20.00 4.80
C ARG A 94 16.60 18.84 4.08
N VAL A 95 17.42 18.10 4.81
CA VAL A 95 18.18 16.94 4.33
C VAL A 95 17.81 15.70 5.12
N PHE A 96 17.47 14.65 4.40
CA PHE A 96 17.32 13.31 4.94
C PHE A 96 18.43 12.43 4.38
N THR A 97 19.07 11.63 5.24
CA THR A 97 20.24 10.87 4.85
C THR A 97 19.97 9.37 4.85
N ARG A 98 20.67 8.67 3.97
CA ARG A 98 20.60 7.22 3.83
C ARG A 98 22.02 6.66 3.78
N ARG A 99 22.28 5.60 4.54
CA ARG A 99 23.53 4.84 4.44
C ARG A 99 23.38 3.79 3.35
N LEU A 100 24.16 3.93 2.30
CA LEU A 100 24.07 3.04 1.14
C LEU A 100 24.45 1.62 1.53
N GLY A 101 23.63 0.66 1.14
CA GLY A 101 23.97 -0.75 1.06
C GLY A 101 24.57 -1.15 -0.29
N ALA A 102 24.93 -2.43 -0.39
CA ALA A 102 25.49 -3.03 -1.61
C ALA A 102 24.49 -2.99 -2.78
N ASP A 103 23.24 -3.40 -2.55
CA ASP A 103 22.20 -3.45 -3.59
C ASP A 103 21.81 -2.04 -4.07
N GLU A 104 21.68 -1.09 -3.15
CA GLU A 104 21.45 0.32 -3.45
C GLU A 104 22.54 0.85 -4.41
N THR A 105 23.81 0.60 -4.08
CA THR A 105 24.95 1.02 -4.90
C THR A 105 25.00 0.28 -6.24
N ALA A 106 24.66 -1.00 -6.27
CA ALA A 106 24.72 -1.83 -7.48
C ALA A 106 23.67 -1.43 -8.52
N HIS A 107 22.49 -0.97 -8.07
CA HIS A 107 21.34 -0.71 -8.93
C HIS A 107 21.00 0.78 -9.11
N ASP A 108 21.77 1.69 -8.51
CA ASP A 108 21.47 3.13 -8.42
C ASP A 108 20.03 3.35 -7.93
N MET A 109 19.74 2.82 -6.74
CA MET A 109 18.47 2.97 -6.05
C MET A 109 18.69 3.32 -4.58
N LEU A 110 17.68 3.91 -3.94
CA LEU A 110 17.67 4.16 -2.50
C LEU A 110 16.47 3.46 -1.87
N ILE A 111 16.72 2.69 -0.82
CA ILE A 111 15.66 2.21 0.06
C ILE A 111 15.08 3.41 0.78
N VAL A 112 13.77 3.53 0.73
CA VAL A 112 13.07 4.72 1.20
C VAL A 112 12.79 4.66 2.70
N THR A 113 12.32 3.52 3.18
CA THR A 113 11.81 3.39 4.54
C THR A 113 12.90 2.92 5.52
N PRO A 114 13.01 3.51 6.72
CA PRO A 114 12.30 4.72 7.19
C PRO A 114 13.00 6.04 6.82
N ASP A 115 14.24 5.96 6.35
CA ASP A 115 15.21 7.07 6.35
C ASP A 115 14.80 8.26 5.47
N LEU A 116 14.13 7.99 4.35
CA LEU A 116 13.77 8.96 3.33
C LEU A 116 12.25 9.16 3.19
N ASP A 117 11.41 8.39 3.91
CA ASP A 117 9.95 8.53 3.92
C ASP A 117 9.47 10.00 3.99
N PRO A 118 10.03 10.87 4.88
CA PRO A 118 9.50 12.22 5.04
C PRO A 118 9.65 13.11 3.79
N ILE A 119 10.62 12.82 2.91
CA ILE A 119 10.90 13.61 1.72
C ILE A 119 10.42 12.93 0.43
N THR A 120 10.41 11.60 0.38
CA THR A 120 9.94 10.83 -0.79
C THR A 120 8.43 10.83 -0.94
N ALA A 121 7.66 11.21 0.09
CA ALA A 121 6.25 11.55 -0.05
C ALA A 121 5.99 12.60 -1.14
N LEU A 122 6.97 13.48 -1.45
CA LEU A 122 6.87 14.41 -2.57
C LEU A 122 6.98 13.72 -3.94
N CYS A 123 7.70 12.60 -4.04
CA CYS A 123 7.93 11.89 -5.30
C CYS A 123 6.67 11.22 -5.87
N GLU A 124 5.58 11.16 -5.11
CA GLU A 124 4.24 10.79 -5.60
C GLU A 124 3.70 11.79 -6.63
N TYR A 125 4.20 13.03 -6.63
CA TYR A 125 3.77 14.08 -7.55
C TYR A 125 4.80 14.27 -8.66
N GLU A 126 4.33 14.29 -9.92
CA GLU A 126 5.17 14.38 -11.14
C GLU A 126 6.24 15.48 -11.09
N GLN A 127 5.94 16.61 -10.44
CA GLN A 127 6.84 17.76 -10.32
C GLN A 127 8.09 17.51 -9.47
N TYR A 128 8.10 16.45 -8.63
CA TYR A 128 9.23 16.05 -7.80
C TYR A 128 9.86 14.73 -8.23
N GLN A 129 9.42 14.14 -9.36
CA GLN A 129 9.99 12.89 -9.90
C GLN A 129 11.31 13.10 -10.66
N ARG A 130 12.00 14.20 -10.38
CA ARG A 130 13.28 14.58 -10.98
C ARG A 130 14.18 15.21 -9.93
N LEU A 131 15.47 14.94 -10.06
CA LEU A 131 16.47 15.68 -9.32
C LEU A 131 16.61 17.10 -9.89
N ALA A 132 17.27 17.98 -9.13
CA ALA A 132 17.54 19.37 -9.49
C ALA A 132 18.38 19.51 -10.78
N ASP A 133 19.15 18.48 -11.16
CA ASP A 133 19.88 18.42 -12.42
C ASP A 133 19.03 17.94 -13.61
N GLY A 134 17.74 17.63 -13.38
CA GLY A 134 16.76 17.15 -14.35
C GLY A 134 16.76 15.63 -14.56
N SER A 135 17.69 14.89 -13.96
CA SER A 135 17.71 13.43 -13.99
C SER A 135 16.49 12.82 -13.28
N ALA A 136 16.17 11.57 -13.60
CA ALA A 136 14.98 10.91 -13.06
C ALA A 136 15.19 10.50 -11.60
N ALA A 137 14.16 10.70 -10.78
CA ALA A 137 14.05 10.22 -9.41
C ALA A 137 12.63 9.69 -9.20
N GLN A 138 12.40 8.42 -9.49
CA GLN A 138 11.06 7.83 -9.51
C GLN A 138 10.90 6.81 -8.38
N LEU A 139 9.83 6.92 -7.60
CA LEU A 139 9.47 5.89 -6.63
C LEU A 139 8.93 4.67 -7.36
N ALA A 140 9.45 3.49 -7.04
CA ALA A 140 9.00 2.21 -7.57
C ALA A 140 8.63 1.26 -6.43
N LEU A 141 7.54 0.53 -6.62
CA LEU A 141 6.99 -0.42 -5.65
C LEU A 141 6.98 -1.83 -6.25
N ALA A 142 7.34 -2.82 -5.43
CA ALA A 142 7.17 -4.23 -5.79
C ALA A 142 5.67 -4.55 -6.06
N GLU A 143 5.40 -5.50 -6.93
CA GLU A 143 4.07 -5.90 -7.43
C GLU A 143 3.35 -4.86 -8.31
N PHE A 144 3.70 -3.57 -8.22
CA PHE A 144 3.12 -2.50 -9.03
C PHE A 144 3.99 -2.11 -10.21
N ASP A 145 5.31 -2.05 -9.99
CA ASP A 145 6.30 -1.59 -10.97
C ASP A 145 7.26 -2.73 -11.37
N ASP A 146 6.82 -3.98 -11.29
CA ASP A 146 7.65 -5.16 -11.59
C ASP A 146 8.32 -5.09 -12.97
N GLU A 147 7.60 -4.64 -14.00
CA GLU A 147 8.17 -4.45 -15.34
C GLU A 147 9.37 -3.48 -15.32
N LEU A 148 9.27 -2.37 -14.59
CA LEU A 148 10.33 -1.38 -14.47
C LEU A 148 11.52 -1.91 -13.65
N LEU A 149 11.23 -2.63 -12.57
CA LEU A 149 12.25 -3.24 -11.70
C LEU A 149 13.02 -4.34 -12.45
N GLU A 150 12.33 -5.19 -13.21
CA GLU A 150 12.92 -6.22 -14.08
C GLU A 150 13.78 -5.60 -15.18
N GLU A 151 13.31 -4.52 -15.84
CA GLU A 151 14.09 -3.79 -16.85
C GLU A 151 15.39 -3.21 -16.27
N ARG A 152 15.37 -2.81 -15.00
CA ARG A 152 16.54 -2.35 -14.25
C ARG A 152 17.41 -3.49 -13.71
N GLY A 153 16.96 -4.73 -13.82
CA GLY A 153 17.63 -5.91 -13.28
C GLY A 153 17.69 -5.90 -11.75
N ILE A 154 16.72 -5.27 -11.09
CA ILE A 154 16.63 -5.21 -9.63
C ILE A 154 15.88 -6.45 -9.14
N PRO A 155 16.50 -7.27 -8.28
CA PRO A 155 15.84 -8.44 -7.74
C PRO A 155 14.74 -8.02 -6.74
N ALA A 156 13.63 -8.75 -6.72
CA ALA A 156 12.46 -8.41 -5.90
C ALA A 156 12.79 -8.38 -4.40
N GLU A 157 13.72 -9.22 -3.94
CA GLU A 157 14.20 -9.27 -2.55
C GLU A 157 15.00 -8.03 -2.13
N ALA A 158 15.52 -7.25 -3.07
CA ALA A 158 16.23 -6.01 -2.79
C ALA A 158 15.31 -4.78 -2.73
N VAL A 159 14.02 -4.95 -3.07
CA VAL A 159 13.01 -3.89 -3.00
C VAL A 159 12.32 -3.97 -1.65
N ASP A 160 12.50 -2.93 -0.84
CA ASP A 160 11.81 -2.82 0.44
C ASP A 160 10.28 -2.70 0.23
N PRO A 161 9.44 -3.21 1.15
CA PRO A 161 7.98 -3.05 1.04
C PRO A 161 7.50 -1.59 0.94
N GLY A 162 8.24 -0.63 1.50
CA GLY A 162 7.98 0.81 1.35
C GLY A 162 8.42 1.40 0.01
N GLY A 163 9.07 0.59 -0.83
CA GLY A 163 9.54 0.95 -2.15
C GLY A 163 10.97 1.45 -2.19
N VAL A 164 11.43 1.69 -3.42
CA VAL A 164 12.76 2.21 -3.70
C VAL A 164 12.66 3.46 -4.57
N LEU A 165 13.51 4.45 -4.30
CA LEU A 165 13.70 5.59 -5.19
C LEU A 165 14.74 5.22 -6.25
N LEU A 166 14.28 5.02 -7.48
CA LEU A 166 15.12 4.73 -8.64
C LEU A 166 15.79 5.99 -9.16
N LEU A 167 17.10 5.93 -9.32
CA LEU A 167 17.92 6.99 -9.88
C LEU A 167 18.39 6.62 -11.30
N ALA A 168 18.90 7.61 -12.03
CA ALA A 168 19.56 7.36 -13.30
C ALA A 168 20.78 6.44 -13.07
N PRO A 169 21.07 5.44 -13.94
CA PRO A 169 22.25 4.60 -13.79
C PRO A 169 23.55 5.41 -13.79
N GLY A 170 24.50 5.06 -12.92
CA GLY A 170 25.77 5.75 -12.74
C GLY A 170 25.69 6.99 -11.83
N THR A 171 24.55 7.25 -11.18
CA THR A 171 24.38 8.40 -10.27
C THR A 171 25.36 8.33 -9.10
N PHE A 172 25.47 7.18 -8.42
CA PHE A 172 26.40 7.02 -7.30
C PHE A 172 27.86 7.04 -7.73
N GLN A 173 28.18 6.49 -8.91
CA GLN A 173 29.51 6.60 -9.50
C GLN A 173 29.89 8.06 -9.74
N ALA A 174 28.99 8.85 -10.33
CA ALA A 174 29.22 10.27 -10.60
C ALA A 174 29.38 11.09 -9.31
N LEU A 175 28.61 10.75 -8.27
CA LEU A 175 28.72 11.35 -6.93
C LEU A 175 29.96 10.86 -6.16
N GLY A 176 30.63 9.82 -6.65
CA GLY A 176 31.82 9.22 -6.05
C GLY A 176 31.54 8.51 -4.73
N VAL A 177 30.31 8.05 -4.50
CA VAL A 177 29.89 7.34 -3.28
C VAL A 177 29.83 5.83 -3.51
N THR A 178 29.98 5.08 -2.43
CA THR A 178 30.04 3.61 -2.43
C THR A 178 29.35 3.06 -1.19
N ASP A 179 29.17 1.74 -1.14
CA ASP A 179 28.61 1.01 0.00
C ASP A 179 29.16 1.47 1.36
N GLY A 180 28.27 1.60 2.34
CA GLY A 180 28.51 2.11 3.70
C GLY A 180 28.62 3.63 3.82
N GLN A 181 28.71 4.38 2.72
CA GLN A 181 28.78 5.84 2.74
C GLN A 181 27.38 6.48 2.81
N LEU A 182 27.33 7.73 3.30
CA LEU A 182 26.09 8.47 3.44
C LEU A 182 25.83 9.35 2.22
N VAL A 183 24.58 9.33 1.77
CA VAL A 183 24.02 10.30 0.85
C VAL A 183 22.89 11.07 1.54
N GLY A 184 22.66 12.31 1.11
CA GLY A 184 21.59 13.16 1.57
C GLY A 184 20.67 13.54 0.42
N LEU A 185 19.36 13.51 0.66
CA LEU A 185 18.36 14.05 -0.25
C LEU A 185 17.82 15.36 0.35
N ARG A 186 17.96 16.45 -0.40
CA ARG A 186 17.58 17.80 0.00
C ARG A 186 16.53 18.38 -0.94
N LEU A 187 15.50 19.03 -0.42
CA LEU A 187 14.61 19.84 -1.26
C LEU A 187 15.19 21.26 -1.44
N THR A 188 15.58 21.62 -2.65
CA THR A 188 16.03 22.98 -3.03
C THR A 188 14.94 23.69 -3.85
N ASP A 189 15.18 24.95 -4.19
CA ASP A 189 14.27 25.73 -5.06
C ASP A 189 14.18 25.13 -6.48
N GLU A 190 15.22 24.42 -6.93
CA GLU A 190 15.30 23.74 -8.23
C GLU A 190 14.73 22.32 -8.22
N GLY A 191 14.44 21.75 -7.04
CA GLY A 191 13.92 20.39 -6.89
C GLY A 191 14.71 19.56 -5.89
N LEU A 192 14.67 18.23 -6.02
CA LEU A 192 15.40 17.33 -5.13
C LEU A 192 16.88 17.26 -5.51
N ALA A 193 17.77 17.60 -4.60
CA ALA A 193 19.21 17.46 -4.79
C ALA A 193 19.73 16.25 -4.01
N LEU A 194 20.52 15.41 -4.68
CA LEU A 194 21.24 14.31 -4.07
C LEU A 194 22.68 14.73 -3.80
N GLU A 195 23.13 14.65 -2.55
CA GLU A 195 24.45 15.10 -2.13
C GLU A 195 25.21 14.04 -1.33
N ARG A 196 26.54 14.07 -1.40
CA ARG A 196 27.40 13.22 -0.56
C ARG A 196 27.52 13.83 0.83
N VAL A 197 27.31 13.01 1.87
CA VAL A 197 27.45 13.43 3.27
C VAL A 197 28.65 12.73 3.90
N THR A 198 29.55 13.48 4.53
CA THR A 198 30.75 12.92 5.18
C THR A 198 30.81 13.09 6.69
N ALA A 199 30.07 14.06 7.23
CA ALA A 199 30.08 14.39 8.64
C ALA A 199 28.67 14.84 9.05
N PRO A 200 27.77 13.91 9.40
CA PRO A 200 26.47 14.27 9.94
C PRO A 200 26.63 14.95 11.30
N ALA A 201 25.74 15.90 11.61
CA ALA A 201 25.66 16.53 12.92
C ALA A 201 25.10 15.56 13.98
N SER A 202 25.19 15.94 15.25
CA SER A 202 24.68 15.10 16.35
C SER A 202 23.14 15.03 16.33
N PRO A 203 22.54 13.83 16.44
CA PRO A 203 21.08 13.69 16.41
C PRO A 203 20.41 13.94 17.75
N ALA A 204 21.15 14.16 18.84
CA ALA A 204 20.62 14.13 20.22
C ALA A 204 19.39 15.04 20.44
N GLU A 205 19.40 16.25 19.88
CA GLU A 205 18.28 17.20 20.02
C GLU A 205 17.05 16.73 19.23
N VAL A 206 17.24 16.36 17.97
CA VAL A 206 16.15 15.87 17.11
C VAL A 206 15.58 14.55 17.61
N GLY A 207 16.43 13.63 18.09
CA GLY A 207 16.00 12.38 18.68
C GLY A 207 15.15 12.59 19.93
N ALA A 208 15.53 13.54 20.80
CA ALA A 208 14.71 13.91 21.96
C ALA A 208 13.37 14.53 21.54
N GLN A 209 13.34 15.33 20.47
CA GLN A 209 12.10 15.90 19.93
C GLN A 209 11.19 14.82 19.32
N LEU A 210 11.74 13.83 18.60
CA LEU A 210 11.01 12.68 18.07
C LEU A 210 10.42 11.83 19.21
N ALA A 211 11.20 11.56 20.26
CA ALA A 211 10.72 10.85 21.44
C ALA A 211 9.58 11.57 22.18
N ALA A 212 9.54 12.90 22.14
CA ALA A 212 8.45 13.68 22.71
C ALA A 212 7.18 13.72 21.83
N VAL A 213 7.25 13.24 20.60
CA VAL A 213 6.13 13.23 19.64
C VAL A 213 5.43 11.87 19.61
N VAL A 214 6.15 10.76 19.79
CA VAL A 214 5.58 9.41 19.75
C VAL A 214 4.73 9.10 20.99
N ASN A 215 3.69 8.29 20.80
CA ASN A 215 2.80 7.81 21.86
C ASN A 215 3.24 6.42 22.36
N ASP A 216 2.97 6.12 23.63
CA ASP A 216 3.23 4.81 24.25
C ASP A 216 2.19 3.74 23.83
N GLU A 217 0.99 4.15 23.43
CA GLU A 217 -0.12 3.22 23.12
C GLU A 217 -0.24 2.86 21.64
N GLU A 218 0.15 3.76 20.73
CA GLU A 218 0.03 3.59 19.29
C GLU A 218 1.33 4.10 18.62
N PRO A 219 1.91 3.37 17.66
CA PRO A 219 3.06 3.85 16.92
C PRO A 219 2.63 4.96 15.96
N GLU A 220 3.52 5.90 15.71
CA GLU A 220 3.30 7.00 14.77
C GLU A 220 3.99 6.71 13.44
N TYR A 221 3.47 7.26 12.34
CA TYR A 221 4.22 7.23 11.08
C TYR A 221 5.48 8.10 11.20
N VAL A 222 6.61 7.59 10.69
CA VAL A 222 7.92 8.26 10.75
C VAL A 222 7.83 9.64 10.10
N ASP A 223 7.21 9.73 8.92
CA ASP A 223 7.04 10.98 8.18
C ASP A 223 6.22 12.02 8.96
N ALA A 224 5.08 11.64 9.53
CA ALA A 224 4.23 12.51 10.34
C ALA A 224 4.95 12.99 11.61
N ALA A 225 5.71 12.11 12.28
CA ALA A 225 6.50 12.47 13.45
C ALA A 225 7.61 13.47 13.08
N VAL A 226 8.33 13.22 11.99
CA VAL A 226 9.36 14.12 11.45
C VAL A 226 8.76 15.46 11.07
N TRP A 227 7.68 15.51 10.29
CA TRP A 227 7.02 16.76 9.91
C TRP A 227 6.53 17.56 11.13
N THR A 228 6.09 16.87 12.18
CA THR A 228 5.69 17.50 13.44
C THR A 228 6.87 18.16 14.14
N VAL A 229 8.01 17.46 14.23
CA VAL A 229 9.28 17.99 14.76
C VAL A 229 9.73 19.20 13.96
N CYS A 230 9.77 19.05 12.64
CA CYS A 230 10.04 20.07 11.64
C CYS A 230 9.20 21.36 11.77
N VAL A 231 7.93 21.24 12.14
CA VAL A 231 7.05 22.40 12.37
C VAL A 231 7.36 23.07 13.71
N LYS A 232 7.69 22.29 14.74
CA LYS A 232 8.01 22.79 16.09
C LYS A 232 9.39 23.46 16.12
N ASP A 233 10.34 22.89 15.40
CA ASP A 233 11.72 23.35 15.29
C ASP A 233 12.10 23.60 13.82
N PRO A 234 12.10 24.87 13.38
CA PRO A 234 12.45 25.23 12.02
C PRO A 234 13.88 24.85 11.60
N VAL A 235 14.83 24.69 12.54
CA VAL A 235 16.21 24.33 12.20
C VAL A 235 16.45 22.82 12.15
N ALA A 236 15.51 22.01 12.63
CA ALA A 236 15.60 20.56 12.55
C ALA A 236 15.77 20.08 11.09
N PHE A 237 16.71 19.16 10.87
CA PHE A 237 17.08 18.58 9.57
C PHE A 237 17.61 19.58 8.52
N THR A 238 17.94 20.83 8.88
CA THR A 238 18.54 21.77 7.91
C THR A 238 20.02 21.46 7.61
N GLU A 239 20.70 20.88 8.60
CA GLU A 239 21.99 20.21 8.47
C GLU A 239 21.80 18.69 8.34
N PRO A 240 22.67 17.98 7.61
CA PRO A 240 22.57 16.53 7.49
C PRO A 240 22.79 15.87 8.86
N LEU A 241 21.83 15.05 9.27
CA LEU A 241 21.90 14.19 10.45
C LEU A 241 22.17 12.73 10.02
N PRO A 242 22.44 11.80 10.95
CA PRO A 242 22.44 10.38 10.63
C PRO A 242 21.07 9.93 10.07
N PRO A 243 21.01 8.78 9.37
CA PRO A 243 19.74 8.21 8.89
C PRO A 243 18.72 8.05 10.03
N LEU A 244 17.42 8.18 9.74
CA LEU A 244 16.37 8.17 10.77
C LEU A 244 16.34 6.87 11.57
N SER A 245 16.63 5.74 10.94
CA SER A 245 16.83 4.45 11.60
C SER A 245 17.94 4.52 12.66
N GLU A 246 19.12 5.05 12.31
CA GLU A 246 20.23 5.24 13.23
C GLU A 246 19.89 6.22 14.37
N ILE A 247 19.16 7.31 14.06
CA ILE A 247 18.68 8.25 15.08
C ILE A 247 17.75 7.54 16.07
N ALA A 248 16.83 6.72 15.57
CA ALA A 248 15.88 5.98 16.39
C ALA A 248 16.61 5.02 17.35
N ASP A 249 17.56 4.25 16.81
CA ASP A 249 18.38 3.31 17.59
C ASP A 249 19.20 4.01 18.68
N GLU A 250 19.83 5.15 18.36
CA GLU A 250 20.67 5.90 19.31
C GLU A 250 19.84 6.62 20.40
N CYS A 251 18.61 7.02 20.08
CA CYS A 251 17.81 7.90 20.94
C CYS A 251 16.70 7.19 21.73
N GLY A 252 16.73 5.86 21.81
CA GLY A 252 15.77 5.10 22.61
C GLY A 252 14.37 5.06 21.99
N LEU A 253 14.32 4.98 20.66
CA LEU A 253 13.12 4.70 19.88
C LEU A 253 13.21 3.29 19.30
N ALA A 254 12.08 2.78 18.86
CA ALA A 254 11.98 1.57 18.07
C ALA A 254 11.27 1.91 16.76
N HIS A 255 11.72 1.34 15.66
CA HIS A 255 11.08 1.53 14.37
C HIS A 255 10.84 0.19 13.68
N ARG A 256 9.84 0.14 12.80
CA ARG A 256 9.59 -1.02 11.93
C ARG A 256 8.84 -0.58 10.68
N GLY A 257 9.51 -0.66 9.54
CA GLY A 257 9.02 -0.03 8.31
C GLY A 257 8.78 1.45 8.57
N GLU A 258 7.63 1.95 8.13
CA GLU A 258 7.19 3.35 8.26
C GLU A 258 6.76 3.75 9.69
N TRP A 259 6.82 2.83 10.66
CA TRP A 259 6.32 3.05 12.02
C TRP A 259 7.44 3.38 13.01
N LEU A 260 7.16 4.34 13.89
CA LEU A 260 8.03 4.79 14.98
C LEU A 260 7.30 4.69 16.32
N ALA A 261 7.98 4.19 17.34
CA ALA A 261 7.43 4.04 18.68
C ALA A 261 8.53 4.18 19.75
N PRO A 262 8.17 4.33 21.03
CA PRO A 262 9.13 4.23 22.13
C PRO A 262 9.83 2.85 22.17
N THR A 263 11.05 2.79 22.70
CA THR A 263 11.72 1.50 22.93
C THR A 263 10.86 0.56 23.79
N GLY A 264 10.75 -0.70 23.38
CA GLY A 264 9.97 -1.72 24.06
C GLY A 264 8.52 -1.83 23.60
N PHE A 265 8.09 -0.99 22.65
CA PHE A 265 6.77 -1.10 22.03
C PHE A 265 6.57 -2.48 21.37
N ASN A 266 5.44 -3.12 21.64
CA ASN A 266 5.13 -4.44 21.10
C ASN A 266 4.38 -4.34 19.78
N PHE A 267 5.14 -4.12 18.72
CA PHE A 267 4.64 -4.05 17.35
C PHE A 267 3.83 -5.28 16.91
N ALA A 268 4.24 -6.49 17.33
CA ALA A 268 3.54 -7.72 16.96
C ALA A 268 2.15 -7.81 17.59
N ARG A 269 2.03 -7.42 18.87
CA ARG A 269 0.74 -7.32 19.55
C ARG A 269 -0.13 -6.25 18.91
N TRP A 270 0.43 -5.09 18.63
CA TRP A 270 -0.30 -3.99 18.01
C TRP A 270 -0.84 -4.36 16.62
N ASP A 271 -0.02 -4.98 15.75
CA ASP A 271 -0.48 -5.48 14.45
C ASP A 271 -1.62 -6.48 14.58
N PHE A 272 -1.51 -7.37 15.56
CA PHE A 272 -2.50 -8.40 15.80
C PHE A 272 -3.83 -7.77 16.23
N GLU A 273 -3.81 -6.88 17.22
CA GLU A 273 -5.00 -6.15 17.69
C GLU A 273 -5.63 -5.33 16.56
N ARG A 274 -4.82 -4.65 15.73
CA ARG A 274 -5.27 -3.89 14.56
C ARG A 274 -5.87 -4.81 13.48
N GLY A 275 -5.28 -5.98 13.28
CA GLY A 275 -5.77 -7.01 12.37
C GLY A 275 -7.15 -7.54 12.77
N CYS A 276 -7.34 -7.85 14.05
CA CYS A 276 -8.64 -8.25 14.60
C CYS A 276 -9.67 -7.13 14.44
N ALA A 277 -9.33 -5.89 14.83
CA ALA A 277 -10.21 -4.74 14.69
C ALA A 277 -10.64 -4.49 13.23
N ARG A 278 -9.73 -4.73 12.27
CA ARG A 278 -10.02 -4.66 10.83
C ARG A 278 -11.07 -5.69 10.42
N LEU A 279 -11.00 -6.92 10.93
CA LEU A 279 -11.97 -7.96 10.61
C LEU A 279 -13.35 -7.65 11.19
N VAL A 280 -13.41 -7.20 12.46
CA VAL A 280 -14.66 -6.72 13.09
C VAL A 280 -15.31 -5.66 12.21
N GLU A 281 -14.55 -4.66 11.78
CA GLU A 281 -15.10 -3.54 11.01
C GLU A 281 -15.47 -3.90 9.57
N ARG A 282 -14.73 -4.82 8.94
CA ARG A 282 -14.97 -5.24 7.54
C ARG A 282 -16.16 -6.17 7.42
N HIS A 283 -16.29 -7.11 8.35
CA HIS A 283 -17.24 -8.22 8.27
C HIS A 283 -18.38 -8.13 9.28
N ASP A 284 -18.37 -7.11 10.15
CA ASP A 284 -19.38 -6.89 11.21
C ASP A 284 -19.53 -8.10 12.14
N ILE A 285 -18.40 -8.75 12.46
CA ILE A 285 -18.32 -9.93 13.32
C ILE A 285 -17.93 -9.56 14.76
N ASP A 286 -18.23 -10.46 15.70
CA ASP A 286 -17.87 -10.27 17.10
C ASP A 286 -16.33 -10.24 17.29
N PRO A 287 -15.80 -9.44 18.24
CA PRO A 287 -14.36 -9.40 18.52
C PRO A 287 -13.72 -10.76 18.83
N ASP A 288 -14.42 -11.69 19.50
CA ASP A 288 -13.88 -13.03 19.80
C ASP A 288 -13.79 -13.88 18.53
N ASP A 289 -14.77 -13.76 17.63
CA ASP A 289 -14.76 -14.42 16.32
C ASP A 289 -13.67 -13.83 15.42
N ALA A 290 -13.50 -12.50 15.43
CA ALA A 290 -12.41 -11.83 14.72
C ALA A 290 -11.04 -12.25 15.24
N PHE A 291 -10.88 -12.44 16.54
CA PHE A 291 -9.67 -12.98 17.14
C PHE A 291 -9.36 -14.38 16.61
N ALA A 292 -10.35 -15.29 16.66
CA ALA A 292 -10.17 -16.65 16.18
C ALA A 292 -9.85 -16.69 14.67
N LEU A 293 -10.59 -15.92 13.87
CA LEU A 293 -10.40 -15.81 12.44
C LEU A 293 -9.02 -15.22 12.08
N TYR A 294 -8.61 -14.12 12.70
CA TYR A 294 -7.31 -13.51 12.44
C TYR A 294 -6.15 -14.44 12.83
N THR A 295 -6.29 -15.17 13.94
CA THR A 295 -5.32 -16.21 14.34
C THR A 295 -5.18 -17.29 13.27
N LEU A 296 -6.29 -17.76 12.71
CA LEU A 296 -6.28 -18.75 11.61
C LEU A 296 -5.64 -18.18 10.34
N VAL A 297 -5.90 -16.92 9.99
CA VAL A 297 -5.25 -16.23 8.86
C VAL A 297 -3.74 -16.15 9.05
N GLN A 298 -3.26 -15.83 10.25
CA GLN A 298 -1.83 -15.76 10.55
C GLN A 298 -1.16 -17.14 10.49
N LEU A 299 -1.82 -18.18 11.02
CA LEU A 299 -1.35 -19.57 10.91
C LEU A 299 -1.25 -20.01 9.45
N HIS A 300 -2.27 -19.71 8.64
CA HIS A 300 -2.23 -19.99 7.20
C HIS A 300 -1.03 -19.30 6.53
N LYS A 301 -0.79 -18.02 6.80
CA LYS A 301 0.36 -17.29 6.24
C LYS A 301 1.70 -17.94 6.60
N GLN A 302 1.87 -18.35 7.87
CA GLN A 302 3.09 -19.03 8.31
C GLN A 302 3.29 -20.37 7.61
N VAL A 303 2.22 -21.16 7.47
CA VAL A 303 2.27 -22.45 6.76
C VAL A 303 2.57 -22.24 5.28
N SER A 304 1.94 -21.27 4.61
CA SER A 304 2.19 -20.97 3.20
C SER A 304 3.63 -20.51 2.95
N LEU A 305 4.16 -19.59 3.78
CA LEU A 305 5.56 -19.17 3.69
C LEU A 305 6.54 -20.35 3.88
N GLY A 306 6.23 -21.25 4.82
CA GLY A 306 7.04 -22.46 5.04
C GLY A 306 6.98 -23.46 3.88
N ILE A 307 5.86 -23.53 3.16
CA ILE A 307 5.72 -24.35 1.95
C ILE A 307 6.47 -23.73 0.77
N ASP A 308 6.40 -22.42 0.58
CA ASP A 308 7.06 -21.72 -0.52
C ASP A 308 8.58 -21.69 -0.35
N ALA A 309 9.07 -21.70 0.90
CA ALA A 309 10.50 -21.78 1.22
C ALA A 309 11.09 -23.19 1.08
N ALA A 310 10.27 -24.23 0.96
CA ALA A 310 10.75 -25.60 0.78
C ALA A 310 11.22 -25.81 -0.67
N GLU A 311 12.52 -26.08 -0.87
CA GLU A 311 13.04 -26.35 -2.22
C GLU A 311 12.34 -27.58 -2.85
N PRO A 312 12.09 -27.58 -4.18
CA PRO A 312 11.51 -28.72 -4.87
C PRO A 312 12.51 -29.90 -4.87
N GLY A 313 12.45 -30.73 -3.81
CA GLY A 313 13.32 -31.88 -3.64
C GLY A 313 13.52 -32.36 -2.19
N GLU A 314 13.21 -31.53 -1.19
CA GLU A 314 13.21 -31.99 0.21
C GLU A 314 11.92 -32.77 0.52
N PRO A 315 12.01 -33.91 1.25
CA PRO A 315 10.82 -34.67 1.60
C PRO A 315 9.94 -33.82 2.51
N ARG A 316 8.78 -33.42 1.96
CA ARG A 316 7.68 -32.69 2.61
C ARG A 316 7.27 -33.25 3.99
N ASP A 317 7.64 -34.49 4.26
CA ASP A 317 7.45 -35.20 5.53
C ASP A 317 8.26 -34.62 6.70
N GLU A 318 9.45 -34.03 6.48
CA GLU A 318 10.26 -33.46 7.58
C GLU A 318 9.73 -32.09 8.04
N ALA A 319 9.25 -31.25 7.11
CA ALA A 319 8.61 -29.98 7.44
C ALA A 319 7.29 -30.19 8.21
N LEU A 320 6.49 -31.20 7.83
CA LEU A 320 5.26 -31.58 8.53
C LEU A 320 5.54 -32.26 9.88
N ALA A 321 6.61 -33.07 9.98
CA ALA A 321 7.04 -33.69 11.23
C ALA A 321 7.50 -32.66 12.28
N ALA A 322 8.12 -31.55 11.87
CA ALA A 322 8.48 -30.46 12.78
C ALA A 322 7.24 -29.75 13.37
N VAL A 323 6.14 -29.67 12.62
CA VAL A 323 4.84 -29.15 13.11
C VAL A 323 4.18 -30.13 14.06
N ASP A 324 4.28 -31.43 13.77
CA ASP A 324 3.74 -32.51 14.62
C ASP A 324 4.51 -32.63 15.96
N ASP A 325 5.83 -32.46 15.95
CA ASP A 325 6.68 -32.49 17.16
C ASP A 325 6.47 -31.23 18.03
N ALA A 326 6.06 -30.12 17.43
CA ALA A 326 5.60 -28.93 18.15
C ALA A 326 4.21 -29.14 18.80
N ALA A 327 3.31 -29.90 18.13
CA ALA A 327 1.98 -30.24 18.64
C ALA A 327 2.00 -31.31 19.75
N GLN A 328 3.06 -32.14 19.82
CA GLN A 328 3.20 -33.23 20.80
C GLN A 328 3.88 -32.82 22.13
N ARG A 329 4.38 -31.58 22.24
CA ARG A 329 4.81 -31.03 23.53
C ARG A 329 3.57 -30.88 24.43
N PRO A 330 3.63 -31.24 25.74
CA PRO A 330 2.49 -31.06 26.63
C PRO A 330 2.13 -29.57 26.68
N GLY A 331 1.05 -29.21 25.98
CA GLY A 331 0.51 -27.86 25.97
C GLY A 331 -0.07 -27.52 27.34
N ASP A 332 0.13 -26.27 27.77
CA ASP A 332 -0.59 -25.70 28.90
C ASP A 332 -2.11 -25.80 28.63
N GLU A 333 -2.95 -25.86 29.66
CA GLU A 333 -4.43 -25.96 29.53
C GLU A 333 -4.98 -24.84 28.62
N ARG A 334 -4.31 -23.68 28.62
CA ARG A 334 -4.58 -22.53 27.75
C ARG A 334 -4.39 -22.82 26.25
N SER A 335 -3.42 -23.65 25.88
CA SER A 335 -3.17 -24.03 24.50
C SER A 335 -4.28 -24.93 23.96
N PHE A 336 -4.77 -25.87 24.76
CA PHE A 336 -5.91 -26.72 24.39
C PHE A 336 -7.21 -25.93 24.27
N GLU A 337 -7.45 -24.95 25.14
CA GLU A 337 -8.59 -24.04 25.04
C GLU A 337 -8.54 -23.21 23.74
N LEU A 338 -7.37 -22.69 23.37
CA LEU A 338 -7.18 -21.95 22.13
C LEU A 338 -7.46 -22.82 20.89
N VAL A 339 -6.92 -24.05 20.85
CA VAL A 339 -7.17 -24.99 19.74
C VAL A 339 -8.67 -25.35 19.67
N GLY A 340 -9.33 -25.52 20.82
CA GLY A 340 -10.78 -25.72 20.89
C GLY A 340 -11.57 -24.54 20.32
N LYS A 341 -11.18 -23.30 20.62
CA LYS A 341 -11.79 -22.07 20.07
C LYS A 341 -11.59 -21.95 18.57
N LEU A 342 -10.38 -22.22 18.07
CA LEU A 342 -10.09 -22.21 16.62
C LEU A 342 -10.89 -23.29 15.89
N GLY A 343 -11.00 -24.49 16.47
CA GLY A 343 -11.82 -25.57 15.93
C GLY A 343 -13.32 -25.25 15.93
N ALA A 344 -13.82 -24.56 16.97
CA ALA A 344 -15.20 -24.09 17.03
C ALA A 344 -15.47 -23.00 15.98
N ALA A 345 -14.54 -22.06 15.78
CA ALA A 345 -14.65 -21.04 14.74
C ALA A 345 -14.70 -21.66 13.34
N LEU A 346 -13.89 -22.70 13.06
CA LEU A 346 -13.95 -23.43 11.79
C LEU A 346 -15.23 -24.26 11.61
N ALA A 347 -15.92 -24.60 12.69
CA ALA A 347 -17.21 -25.28 12.63
C ALA A 347 -18.37 -24.32 12.31
N ASP A 348 -18.17 -23.01 12.46
CA ASP A 348 -19.10 -21.99 11.99
C ASP A 348 -18.93 -21.80 10.46
N PRO A 349 -19.97 -22.10 9.65
CA PRO A 349 -19.89 -21.95 8.21
C PRO A 349 -19.55 -20.53 7.74
N GLN A 350 -20.01 -19.50 8.47
CA GLN A 350 -19.75 -18.10 8.12
C GLN A 350 -18.27 -17.75 8.34
N LEU A 351 -17.69 -18.14 9.47
CA LEU A 351 -16.27 -17.87 9.75
C LEU A 351 -15.34 -18.68 8.86
N ALA A 352 -15.72 -19.91 8.51
CA ALA A 352 -14.97 -20.71 7.55
C ALA A 352 -14.95 -20.08 6.14
N GLU A 353 -16.08 -19.50 5.69
CA GLU A 353 -16.14 -18.77 4.42
C GLU A 353 -15.28 -17.50 4.46
N LEU A 354 -15.35 -16.73 5.55
CA LEU A 354 -14.50 -15.54 5.75
C LEU A 354 -13.01 -15.89 5.80
N LEU A 355 -12.64 -17.04 6.38
CA LEU A 355 -11.26 -17.50 6.37
C LEU A 355 -10.78 -17.75 4.94
N VAL A 356 -11.60 -18.40 4.12
CA VAL A 356 -11.27 -18.61 2.70
C VAL A 356 -11.14 -17.29 1.96
N ASP A 357 -12.04 -16.33 2.20
CA ASP A 357 -11.97 -15.00 1.58
C ASP A 357 -10.68 -14.25 1.97
N GLU A 358 -10.30 -14.26 3.26
CA GLU A 358 -9.09 -13.58 3.75
C GLU A 358 -7.78 -14.31 3.40
N THR A 359 -7.81 -15.61 3.09
CA THR A 359 -6.59 -16.41 2.83
C THR A 359 -6.33 -16.70 1.36
N ILE A 360 -7.37 -16.98 0.58
CA ILE A 360 -7.27 -17.30 -0.85
C ILE A 360 -7.46 -16.03 -1.68
N GLY A 361 -8.20 -15.05 -1.15
CA GLY A 361 -8.83 -14.02 -1.96
C GLY A 361 -9.83 -14.67 -2.91
N THR A 362 -11.08 -14.20 -2.98
CA THR A 362 -11.78 -14.41 -4.24
C THR A 362 -10.90 -13.82 -5.34
N GLY A 363 -10.42 -14.67 -6.25
CA GLY A 363 -9.91 -14.23 -7.55
C GLY A 363 -11.03 -13.47 -8.24
N CYS A 364 -11.17 -12.19 -7.92
CA CYS A 364 -12.00 -11.25 -8.63
C CYS A 364 -11.29 -11.00 -9.94
N GLU A 365 -11.73 -11.69 -11.00
CA GLU A 365 -11.56 -11.26 -12.37
C GLU A 365 -12.00 -9.78 -12.47
N GLY A 366 -11.05 -8.87 -12.28
CA GLY A 366 -11.31 -7.43 -12.19
C GLY A 366 -10.61 -6.73 -11.02
N GLY A 367 -9.27 -6.72 -11.02
CA GLY A 367 -8.47 -5.61 -10.48
C GLY A 367 -8.72 -5.18 -9.02
N GLN A 368 -8.51 -6.07 -8.05
CA GLN A 368 -8.10 -5.66 -6.71
C GLN A 368 -6.78 -6.36 -6.37
N PRO A 369 -5.71 -5.60 -6.09
CA PRO A 369 -4.39 -6.17 -5.85
C PRO A 369 -4.32 -6.85 -4.49
N ARG A 370 -3.41 -7.84 -4.40
CA ARG A 370 -2.75 -8.24 -3.16
C ARG A 370 -2.35 -6.96 -2.43
N TRP A 371 -2.63 -6.89 -1.13
CA TRP A 371 -2.15 -5.79 -0.31
C TRP A 371 -0.62 -5.72 -0.40
N PRO A 372 -0.03 -4.52 -0.35
CA PRO A 372 -0.49 -3.39 0.46
C PRO A 372 -1.32 -2.38 -0.35
N CYS A 373 -2.61 -2.19 0.00
CA CYS A 373 -3.04 -0.80 0.05
C CYS A 373 -2.27 -0.18 1.22
N TRP A 374 -1.58 0.92 0.96
CA TRP A 374 -0.84 1.69 1.93
C TRP A 374 -1.51 1.70 3.32
N PRO A 375 -0.76 1.54 4.42
CA PRO A 375 -1.33 1.58 5.77
C PRO A 375 -2.06 2.89 6.09
N ARG A 376 -1.72 3.98 5.38
CA ARG A 376 -2.47 5.25 5.36
C ARG A 376 -3.94 5.11 4.99
N CYS A 377 -4.29 4.26 4.02
CA CYS A 377 -5.68 4.04 3.58
C CYS A 377 -6.59 3.40 4.64
N TRP A 378 -6.03 2.89 5.74
CA TRP A 378 -6.78 2.13 6.76
C TRP A 378 -6.50 2.62 8.18
N SER A 379 -5.98 3.83 8.34
CA SER A 379 -6.02 4.53 9.62
C SER A 379 -7.47 4.95 9.94
N ARG A 380 -7.81 5.12 11.23
CA ARG A 380 -9.09 5.73 11.65
C ARG A 380 -9.32 7.13 11.07
N ARG A 381 -8.28 7.74 10.47
CA ARG A 381 -8.25 9.09 9.92
C ARG A 381 -8.59 9.14 8.42
N CYS A 382 -8.70 8.01 7.71
CA CYS A 382 -8.99 7.99 6.27
C CYS A 382 -10.48 8.32 5.95
N PRO A 383 -10.82 9.46 5.30
CA PRO A 383 -12.20 9.89 5.07
C PRO A 383 -12.92 9.20 3.91
N GLY A 384 -12.19 8.36 3.14
CA GLY A 384 -12.75 7.56 2.05
C GLY A 384 -13.94 6.68 2.48
N ARG A 385 -14.05 6.39 3.80
CA ARG A 385 -15.15 5.63 4.41
C ARG A 385 -16.57 6.18 4.18
N ARG A 386 -16.78 7.48 3.94
CA ARG A 386 -18.16 8.02 3.79
C ARG A 386 -18.77 7.91 2.41
N LYS A 387 -17.99 7.79 1.33
CA LYS A 387 -18.51 7.77 -0.06
C LYS A 387 -18.87 6.38 -0.59
N TRP A 388 -18.40 5.30 0.04
CA TRP A 388 -18.61 3.93 -0.45
C TRP A 388 -20.03 3.39 -0.26
N ARG A 389 -20.87 4.04 0.56
CA ARG A 389 -22.29 3.65 0.71
C ARG A 389 -23.23 4.24 -0.36
N SER A 390 -22.76 5.04 -1.32
CA SER A 390 -23.69 5.77 -2.20
C SER A 390 -23.28 6.03 -3.66
N ALA A 391 -22.22 5.45 -4.21
CA ALA A 391 -21.93 5.60 -5.65
C ALA A 391 -21.50 4.29 -6.31
N GLY A 392 -22.41 3.69 -7.07
CA GLY A 392 -22.10 2.61 -7.99
C GLY A 392 -21.26 3.08 -9.18
N CYS A 393 -20.37 2.20 -9.64
CA CYS A 393 -19.68 2.18 -10.93
C CYS A 393 -19.42 3.54 -11.61
N GLY A 394 -18.37 4.24 -11.16
CA GLY A 394 -17.72 5.34 -11.87
C GLY A 394 -16.37 4.89 -12.46
N ARG A 395 -16.27 4.92 -13.78
CA ARG A 395 -15.13 4.49 -14.62
C ARG A 395 -13.91 5.40 -14.41
N TRP A 396 -12.80 4.85 -13.92
CA TRP A 396 -11.49 5.52 -13.90
C TRP A 396 -10.92 5.67 -15.32
N HIS A 397 -10.42 6.86 -15.66
CA HIS A 397 -9.78 7.15 -16.93
C HIS A 397 -8.31 7.50 -16.67
N TRP A 398 -7.40 6.57 -16.98
CA TRP A 398 -5.97 6.84 -17.12
C TRP A 398 -5.71 7.59 -18.44
N ASN A 399 -5.00 8.71 -18.37
CA ASN A 399 -4.48 9.45 -19.52
C ASN A 399 -3.02 9.02 -19.76
N ALA A 400 -2.81 7.92 -20.46
CA ALA A 400 -1.50 7.63 -21.04
C ALA A 400 -1.36 8.38 -22.38
N SER A 401 -0.44 9.34 -22.43
CA SER A 401 -0.02 9.98 -23.68
C SER A 401 0.99 9.06 -24.37
N ALA A 402 0.57 8.37 -25.43
CA ALA A 402 1.45 7.55 -26.27
C ALA A 402 2.30 8.43 -27.21
N PRO A 403 3.57 8.08 -27.49
CA PRO A 403 4.36 8.76 -28.50
C PRO A 403 3.91 8.38 -29.91
N SER A 404 4.10 9.33 -30.82
CA SER A 404 3.60 9.36 -32.19
C SER A 404 4.48 8.60 -33.18
N LYS A 405 4.00 7.46 -33.71
CA LYS A 405 4.04 7.05 -35.14
C LYS A 405 3.51 5.60 -35.31
N PRO A 406 2.86 5.28 -36.45
CA PRO A 406 2.12 4.02 -36.61
C PRO A 406 2.95 2.92 -37.27
N PRO A 407 2.61 1.64 -37.03
CA PRO A 407 2.67 0.63 -38.07
C PRO A 407 1.26 0.21 -38.53
N ASN A 408 1.25 -0.29 -39.76
CA ASN A 408 0.10 -0.48 -40.63
C ASN A 408 -0.97 -1.47 -40.17
N ALA A 409 -2.16 -1.19 -40.71
CA ALA A 409 -3.38 -1.98 -40.78
C ALA A 409 -3.22 -3.49 -41.03
N SER A 410 -4.05 -4.26 -40.32
CA SER A 410 -4.90 -5.40 -40.74
C SER A 410 -5.09 -6.29 -39.50
N CYS A 411 -6.27 -6.57 -38.94
CA CYS A 411 -7.51 -7.03 -39.53
C CYS A 411 -8.64 -7.00 -38.47
N TRP A 412 -9.83 -6.62 -38.94
CA TRP A 412 -11.16 -7.09 -38.54
C TRP A 412 -11.91 -6.53 -37.31
N ARG A 413 -13.15 -6.11 -37.64
CA ARG A 413 -14.26 -5.60 -36.82
C ARG A 413 -14.96 -6.72 -36.03
N PRO A 414 -15.70 -6.37 -34.95
CA PRO A 414 -16.54 -7.28 -34.19
C PRO A 414 -17.92 -7.49 -34.84
N SER A 415 -18.40 -8.73 -34.88
CA SER A 415 -19.78 -9.06 -35.26
C SER A 415 -20.45 -9.99 -34.24
N ARG A 416 -21.49 -9.42 -33.59
CA ARG A 416 -22.77 -9.98 -33.14
C ARG A 416 -22.88 -11.47 -32.79
N SER A 417 -23.29 -11.68 -31.52
CA SER A 417 -24.30 -12.61 -31.02
C SER A 417 -24.76 -13.77 -31.92
N ILE A 418 -24.42 -14.99 -31.51
CA ILE A 418 -25.24 -16.19 -31.74
C ILE A 418 -25.27 -17.02 -30.44
N ARG A 419 -26.48 -17.28 -29.94
CA ARG A 419 -26.78 -18.34 -28.96
C ARG A 419 -26.60 -19.70 -29.64
N SER A 420 -25.78 -20.59 -29.07
CA SER A 420 -26.15 -21.99 -28.75
C SER A 420 -24.90 -22.85 -28.47
N GLY A 421 -24.93 -23.51 -27.31
CA GLY A 421 -24.46 -24.88 -27.09
C GLY A 421 -23.01 -25.26 -27.37
N ARG A 422 -22.19 -25.27 -26.32
CA ARG A 422 -21.59 -26.49 -25.70
C ARG A 422 -20.41 -26.07 -24.82
N CYS A 423 -20.57 -26.25 -23.51
CA CYS A 423 -19.48 -26.31 -22.56
C CYS A 423 -18.53 -27.46 -22.96
N ARG A 424 -17.23 -27.16 -23.07
CA ARG A 424 -16.17 -28.16 -22.96
C ARG A 424 -15.38 -27.82 -21.72
N CYS A 425 -15.68 -28.52 -20.63
CA CYS A 425 -14.82 -28.64 -19.48
C CYS A 425 -13.55 -29.38 -19.92
N TRP A 426 -12.39 -28.78 -19.67
CA TRP A 426 -11.12 -29.50 -19.73
C TRP A 426 -11.04 -30.41 -18.50
N THR A 427 -10.75 -31.68 -18.79
CA THR A 427 -10.68 -32.79 -17.84
C THR A 427 -9.26 -32.87 -17.28
N TRP A 428 -9.17 -32.98 -15.94
CA TRP A 428 -7.96 -33.41 -15.22
C TRP A 428 -7.66 -34.90 -15.49
N PRO A 429 -6.40 -35.32 -15.51
CA PRO A 429 -6.05 -36.74 -15.58
C PRO A 429 -6.32 -37.44 -14.24
N VAL A 430 -7.01 -38.58 -14.38
CA VAL A 430 -7.44 -39.53 -13.35
C VAL A 430 -6.23 -40.32 -12.82
N LEU A 431 -6.05 -40.34 -11.49
CA LEU A 431 -5.16 -41.28 -10.79
C LEU A 431 -5.73 -42.71 -10.84
N PRO A 432 -4.90 -43.77 -10.98
CA PRO A 432 -5.36 -45.16 -10.92
C PRO A 432 -5.72 -45.60 -9.49
N PRO A 433 -6.62 -46.58 -9.32
CA PRO A 433 -7.14 -46.97 -8.01
C PRO A 433 -6.17 -47.84 -7.23
N ILE A 434 -5.99 -47.52 -5.94
CA ILE A 434 -5.34 -48.38 -4.96
C ILE A 434 -6.31 -49.51 -4.59
N ALA A 435 -5.83 -50.75 -4.73
CA ALA A 435 -6.56 -51.96 -4.40
C ALA A 435 -6.83 -52.07 -2.90
N ALA A 436 -8.09 -52.37 -2.56
CA ALA A 436 -8.52 -52.70 -1.21
C ALA A 436 -8.06 -54.12 -0.81
N THR A 437 -7.37 -54.24 0.32
CA THR A 437 -7.22 -55.51 1.05
C THR A 437 -8.20 -55.56 2.21
N SER A 438 -9.30 -56.26 1.95
CA SER A 438 -10.04 -57.21 2.81
C SER A 438 -10.29 -56.95 4.30
N LYS A 439 -11.59 -57.14 4.62
CA LYS A 439 -12.22 -57.72 5.84
C LYS A 439 -12.38 -56.79 7.05
N VAL A 440 -13.62 -56.35 7.31
CA VAL A 440 -14.55 -57.03 8.24
C VAL A 440 -16.01 -56.71 7.81
N ASP A 441 -16.82 -57.76 7.73
CA ASP A 441 -18.26 -57.78 7.42
C ASP A 441 -19.11 -56.99 8.43
N TRP A 442 -20.13 -56.26 7.96
CA TRP A 442 -21.45 -56.21 8.62
C TRP A 442 -22.56 -55.99 7.58
N ASP A 443 -23.49 -56.94 7.56
CA ASP A 443 -24.64 -57.05 6.66
C ASP A 443 -25.65 -55.89 6.80
N CYS A 444 -26.19 -55.49 5.65
CA CYS A 444 -27.45 -54.77 5.54
C CYS A 444 -28.63 -55.67 5.90
N CYS A 445 -29.53 -55.23 6.80
CA CYS A 445 -30.98 -55.31 6.57
C CYS A 445 -31.82 -54.59 7.65
N ALA A 446 -32.95 -54.06 7.16
CA ALA A 446 -34.20 -53.76 7.86
C ALA A 446 -34.36 -52.41 8.59
N ALA A 447 -35.06 -51.48 7.90
CA ALA A 447 -36.04 -50.60 8.54
C ALA A 447 -37.24 -51.44 9.07
N PRO A 448 -37.99 -51.01 10.10
CA PRO A 448 -39.05 -50.02 9.86
C PRO A 448 -39.40 -49.05 11.02
N ALA A 449 -40.12 -47.99 10.63
CA ALA A 449 -41.24 -47.34 11.31
C ALA A 449 -41.04 -46.59 12.66
N SER A 450 -41.14 -45.27 12.53
CA SER A 450 -41.98 -44.34 13.31
C SER A 450 -42.38 -44.68 14.76
N THR A 451 -42.04 -43.80 15.70
CA THR A 451 -43.03 -43.29 16.67
C THR A 451 -42.61 -41.94 17.24
N ARG A 452 -43.48 -40.93 17.06
CA ARG A 452 -43.55 -39.73 17.90
C ARG A 452 -43.91 -40.15 19.31
N ILE A 453 -43.22 -39.62 20.32
CA ILE A 453 -43.82 -39.31 21.62
C ILE A 453 -43.26 -37.98 22.10
N THR A 454 -44.15 -36.98 22.14
CA THR A 454 -44.06 -35.78 22.95
C THR A 454 -44.22 -36.14 24.43
N ARG A 455 -43.43 -35.50 25.29
CA ARG A 455 -43.94 -34.91 26.52
C ARG A 455 -43.14 -33.68 26.90
#